data_AF-A0A2N2PDV2-F1
#
_entry.id   AF-A0A2N2PDV2-F1
#
_cell.length_a   1.000
_cell.length_b   1.000
_cell.length_c   1.000
_cell.angle_alpha   90.00
_cell.angle_beta   90.00
_cell.angle_gamma   90.00
#
_symmetry.space_group_name_H-M   'P 1'
#
loop_
_entity.id
_entity.type
_entity.pdbx_description
1 polymer ?
#
loop_
_entity_poly.entity_id
_entity_poly.type
_entity_poly.pdbx_seq_one_letter_code
_entity_poly.pdbx_strand_id
1 'polypeptide(L)'
;MDESSISEVQRQQADALANAYQQDIHKESTSYQRDLADAYAIAHHALISLMPLLNQEEVEKYQKSGKSIYRMDDREAQQLITSWIKKLREKAAAGAITTEKISGLVLQLKALEKEKERLQNELSQQKIMNQDLRQTISVQKVQTSTLEQTVTKIKDKNKETDPLQQPNPSPQQPVIQGMVEPGWMKDWRKKTTFEKDAEILRVIGETGFSRRPEIIQIAAKRLGKNPNNTALVDAINRLDGGEEEKGLKLVERVEGFEKQGFDLGGALPIILRLTEKGKQAYWMLTGTNPQECEFDRLIKHHKTPEHTLLNLIVRDQLADIGGYEVLLDAPDLTLPNGEKFVPDIVAVDSNSDDLLFIEVERYTDKDAEYRVQKWQKIYAATHGKIYVYCDRSSFMKKLIGEINQALKDFHYSSCFSNYEDVKNGKRGTDGSMWIQKRV
;
A
#
# COMPACT_ATOMS: atom_id res chain seq x y z
N MET A 1 -127.82 5.77 -4.90
CA MET A 1 -126.52 5.09 -4.74
C MET A 1 -125.48 6.19 -4.76
N ASP A 2 -124.77 6.40 -3.65
CA ASP A 2 -123.96 7.60 -3.41
C ASP A 2 -122.62 7.53 -4.15
N GLU A 3 -122.51 8.25 -5.27
CA GLU A 3 -121.25 8.44 -6.00
C GLU A 3 -120.16 9.10 -5.14
N SER A 4 -120.55 9.87 -4.11
CA SER A 4 -119.66 10.52 -3.14
C SER A 4 -118.81 9.51 -2.35
N SER A 5 -119.40 8.37 -1.95
CA SER A 5 -118.71 7.36 -1.14
C SER A 5 -117.69 6.56 -1.95
N ILE A 6 -117.98 6.29 -3.22
CA ILE A 6 -117.06 5.57 -4.12
C ILE A 6 -115.84 6.46 -4.45
N SER A 7 -116.05 7.76 -4.65
CA SER A 7 -114.96 8.71 -4.92
C SER A 7 -114.01 8.87 -3.74
N GLU A 8 -114.51 8.87 -2.50
CA GLU A 8 -113.65 8.95 -1.31
C GLU A 8 -112.85 7.68 -1.09
N VAL A 9 -113.44 6.50 -1.30
CA VAL A 9 -112.74 5.21 -1.20
C VAL A 9 -111.65 5.09 -2.27
N GLN A 10 -111.93 5.51 -3.50
CA GLN A 10 -110.92 5.53 -4.57
C GLN A 10 -109.77 6.49 -4.27
N ARG A 11 -110.05 7.66 -3.67
CA ARG A 11 -109.03 8.62 -3.26
C ARG A 11 -108.15 8.08 -2.13
N GLN A 12 -108.75 7.46 -1.11
CA GLN A 12 -107.99 6.80 -0.04
C GLN A 12 -107.11 5.65 -0.56
N GLN A 13 -107.61 4.87 -1.52
CA GLN A 13 -106.82 3.82 -2.17
C GLN A 13 -105.67 4.39 -2.99
N ALA A 14 -105.89 5.48 -3.74
CA ALA A 14 -104.85 6.16 -4.50
C ALA A 14 -103.76 6.74 -3.59
N ASP A 15 -104.14 7.38 -2.47
CA ASP A 15 -103.21 7.93 -1.49
C ASP A 15 -102.42 6.82 -0.78
N ALA A 16 -103.06 5.69 -0.44
CA ALA A 16 -102.38 4.52 0.13
C ALA A 16 -101.37 3.91 -0.86
N LEU A 17 -101.73 3.79 -2.13
CA LEU A 17 -100.85 3.30 -3.19
C LEU A 17 -99.66 4.25 -3.42
N ALA A 18 -99.90 5.57 -3.46
CA ALA A 18 -98.86 6.58 -3.61
C ALA A 18 -97.87 6.55 -2.44
N ASN A 19 -98.37 6.43 -1.21
CA ASN A 19 -97.53 6.31 -0.02
C ASN A 19 -96.71 5.01 -0.03
N ALA A 20 -97.28 3.89 -0.49
CA ALA A 20 -96.55 2.63 -0.64
C ALA A 20 -95.42 2.75 -1.67
N TYR A 21 -95.68 3.34 -2.84
CA TYR A 21 -94.64 3.61 -3.85
C TYR A 21 -93.55 4.54 -3.32
N GLN A 22 -93.89 5.60 -2.58
CA GLN A 22 -92.90 6.50 -1.99
C GLN A 22 -92.03 5.79 -0.95
N GLN A 23 -92.62 4.92 -0.12
CA GLN A 23 -91.87 4.11 0.84
C GLN A 23 -90.91 3.14 0.15
N ASP A 24 -91.36 2.49 -0.92
CA ASP A 24 -90.52 1.54 -1.67
C ASP A 24 -89.39 2.26 -2.41
N ILE A 25 -89.65 3.41 -3.05
CA ILE A 25 -88.61 4.27 -3.64
C ILE A 25 -87.59 4.71 -2.57
N HIS A 26 -88.06 5.08 -1.37
CA HIS A 26 -87.16 5.51 -0.29
C HIS A 26 -86.30 4.35 0.23
N LYS A 27 -86.88 3.15 0.38
CA LYS A 27 -86.14 1.94 0.75
C LYS A 27 -85.10 1.58 -0.30
N GLU A 28 -85.46 1.58 -1.58
CA GLU A 28 -84.55 1.28 -2.69
C GLU A 28 -83.41 2.30 -2.78
N SER A 29 -83.73 3.59 -2.67
CA SER A 29 -82.73 4.66 -2.65
C SER A 29 -81.76 4.52 -1.46
N THR A 30 -82.27 4.19 -0.27
CA THR A 30 -81.44 3.96 0.92
C THR A 30 -80.56 2.72 0.76
N SER A 31 -81.09 1.65 0.17
CA SER A 31 -80.32 0.44 -0.13
C SER A 31 -79.19 0.75 -1.11
N TYR A 32 -79.50 1.43 -2.21
CA TYR A 32 -78.53 1.84 -3.22
C TYR A 32 -77.43 2.74 -2.63
N GLN A 33 -77.78 3.69 -1.77
CA GLN A 33 -76.79 4.53 -1.08
C GLN A 33 -75.88 3.73 -0.15
N ARG A 34 -76.41 2.71 0.53
CA ARG A 34 -75.61 1.81 1.37
C ARG A 34 -74.66 0.97 0.51
N ASP A 35 -75.16 0.35 -0.55
CA ASP A 35 -74.35 -0.47 -1.46
C ASP A 35 -73.22 0.35 -2.09
N LEU A 36 -73.50 1.60 -2.47
CA LEU A 36 -72.51 2.53 -2.99
C LEU A 36 -71.46 2.91 -1.94
N ALA A 37 -71.87 3.16 -0.69
CA ALA A 37 -70.95 3.46 0.40
C ALA A 37 -70.04 2.26 0.73
N ASP A 38 -70.58 1.04 0.72
CA ASP A 38 -69.83 -0.19 0.94
C ASP A 38 -68.84 -0.44 -0.20
N ALA A 39 -69.27 -0.26 -1.45
CA ALA A 39 -68.39 -0.35 -2.62
C ALA A 39 -67.25 0.67 -2.56
N TYR A 40 -67.54 1.90 -2.12
CA TYR A 40 -66.54 2.95 -1.94
C TYR A 40 -65.53 2.60 -0.84
N ALA A 41 -66.00 2.09 0.30
CA ALA A 41 -65.11 1.66 1.39
C ALA A 41 -64.17 0.53 0.97
N ILE A 42 -64.66 -0.43 0.18
CA ILE A 42 -63.84 -1.50 -0.39
C ILE A 42 -62.77 -0.93 -1.33
N ALA A 43 -63.16 -0.01 -2.22
CA ALA A 43 -62.23 0.62 -3.16
C ALA A 43 -61.14 1.43 -2.45
N HIS A 44 -61.52 2.22 -1.43
CA HIS A 44 -60.59 2.97 -0.59
C HIS A 44 -59.60 2.04 0.12
N HIS A 45 -60.10 0.97 0.75
CA HIS A 45 -59.24 -0.01 1.42
C HIS A 45 -58.24 -0.66 0.45
N ALA A 46 -58.68 -1.03 -0.75
CA ALA A 46 -57.82 -1.59 -1.79
C ALA A 46 -56.71 -0.60 -2.18
N LEU A 47 -57.06 0.68 -2.34
CA LEU A 47 -56.12 1.74 -2.70
C LEU A 47 -55.05 1.96 -1.61
N ILE A 48 -55.45 2.01 -0.34
CA ILE A 48 -54.50 2.12 0.78
C ILE A 48 -53.60 0.86 0.89
N SER A 49 -54.16 -0.33 0.64
CA SER A 49 -53.41 -1.60 0.70
C SER A 49 -52.33 -1.73 -0.37
N LEU A 50 -52.43 -0.99 -1.49
CA LEU A 50 -51.40 -0.95 -2.52
C LEU A 50 -50.17 -0.14 -2.10
N MET A 51 -50.32 0.80 -1.17
CA MET A 51 -49.22 1.71 -0.81
C MET A 51 -47.99 0.99 -0.20
N PRO A 52 -48.14 0.06 0.77
CA PRO A 52 -47.00 -0.70 1.29
C PRO A 52 -46.34 -1.60 0.25
N LEU A 53 -47.13 -2.15 -0.69
CA LEU A 53 -46.62 -3.01 -1.77
C LEU A 53 -45.77 -2.24 -2.77
N LEU A 54 -46.11 -0.97 -3.02
CA LEU A 54 -45.37 -0.10 -3.93
C LEU A 54 -44.11 0.48 -3.28
N ASN A 55 -44.18 0.88 -2.01
CA ASN A 55 -43.06 1.53 -1.33
C ASN A 55 -43.18 1.48 0.21
N GLN A 56 -42.77 0.36 0.80
CA GLN A 56 -42.84 0.14 2.25
C GLN A 56 -42.05 1.18 3.05
N GLU A 57 -40.86 1.59 2.59
CA GLU A 57 -40.01 2.55 3.31
C GLU A 57 -40.65 3.93 3.44
N GLU A 58 -41.33 4.42 2.39
CA GLU A 58 -42.01 5.72 2.44
C GLU A 58 -43.28 5.66 3.30
N VAL A 59 -43.98 4.52 3.34
CA VAL A 59 -45.11 4.30 4.26
C VAL A 59 -44.65 4.36 5.72
N GLU A 60 -43.52 3.73 6.04
CA GLU A 60 -42.94 3.78 7.40
C GLU A 60 -42.53 5.20 7.79
N LYS A 61 -41.99 6.00 6.86
CA LYS A 61 -41.70 7.43 7.11
C LYS A 61 -42.97 8.23 7.36
N TYR A 62 -44.04 7.98 6.60
CA TYR A 62 -45.34 8.61 6.80
C TYR A 62 -45.89 8.32 8.20
N GLN A 63 -45.86 7.06 8.62
CA GLN A 63 -46.30 6.64 9.95
C GLN A 63 -45.44 7.25 11.08
N LYS A 64 -44.12 7.32 10.90
CA LYS A 64 -43.20 7.98 11.85
C LYS A 64 -43.44 9.48 11.99
N SER A 65 -44.00 10.13 10.97
CA SER A 65 -44.39 11.55 11.01
C SER A 65 -45.71 11.82 11.75
N GLY A 66 -46.33 10.79 12.33
CA GLY A 66 -47.62 10.89 13.03
C GLY A 66 -48.83 10.90 12.11
N LYS A 67 -48.64 10.71 10.80
CA LYS A 67 -49.72 10.63 9.80
C LYS A 67 -50.07 9.17 9.52
N SER A 68 -51.35 8.81 9.62
CA SER A 68 -51.82 7.46 9.29
C SER A 68 -52.25 7.37 7.83
N ILE A 69 -51.68 6.43 7.09
CA ILE A 69 -52.11 6.12 5.72
C ILE A 69 -53.57 5.64 5.66
N TYR A 70 -54.12 5.09 6.76
CA TYR A 70 -55.51 4.63 6.85
C TYR A 70 -56.53 5.76 7.05
N ARG A 71 -56.05 7.01 7.22
CA ARG A 71 -56.89 8.20 7.33
C ARG A 71 -56.64 9.18 6.17
N MET A 72 -55.92 8.72 5.16
CA MET A 72 -55.55 9.54 4.01
C MET A 72 -56.75 9.72 3.08
N ASP A 73 -56.89 10.90 2.49
CA ASP A 73 -57.89 11.14 1.45
C ASP A 73 -57.52 10.41 0.15
N ASP A 74 -58.52 9.93 -0.60
CA ASP A 74 -58.28 9.17 -1.84
C ASP A 74 -57.48 9.96 -2.88
N ARG A 75 -57.65 11.27 -2.94
CA ARG A 75 -56.90 12.13 -3.87
C ARG A 75 -55.43 12.21 -3.49
N GLU A 76 -55.14 12.30 -2.19
CA GLU A 76 -53.77 12.32 -1.67
C GLU A 76 -53.08 10.97 -1.91
N ALA A 77 -53.78 9.88 -1.63
CA ALA A 77 -53.28 8.53 -1.83
C ALA A 77 -53.03 8.23 -3.33
N GLN A 78 -53.93 8.65 -4.22
CA GLN A 78 -53.75 8.54 -5.67
C GLN A 78 -52.51 9.29 -6.17
N GLN A 79 -52.28 10.52 -5.67
CA GLN A 79 -51.11 11.33 -6.06
C GLN A 79 -49.79 10.66 -5.65
N LEU A 80 -49.73 10.11 -4.43
CA LEU A 80 -48.55 9.41 -3.93
C LEU A 80 -48.27 8.14 -4.71
N ILE A 81 -49.29 7.30 -4.94
CA ILE A 81 -49.19 6.07 -5.73
C ILE A 81 -48.66 6.38 -7.14
N THR A 82 -49.23 7.39 -7.80
CA THR A 82 -48.81 7.80 -9.15
C THR A 82 -47.35 8.26 -9.19
N SER A 83 -46.94 9.04 -8.19
CA SER A 83 -45.55 9.50 -8.03
C SER A 83 -44.58 8.33 -7.82
N TRP A 84 -44.94 7.36 -6.98
CA TRP A 84 -44.11 6.18 -6.72
C TRP A 84 -43.99 5.27 -7.93
N ILE A 85 -45.08 5.02 -8.66
CA ILE A 85 -45.06 4.25 -9.92
C ILE A 85 -44.17 4.95 -10.95
N LYS A 86 -44.25 6.28 -11.07
CA LYS A 86 -43.37 7.05 -11.96
C LYS A 86 -41.90 6.87 -11.61
N LYS A 87 -41.53 7.00 -10.32
CA LYS A 87 -40.16 6.78 -9.84
C LYS A 87 -39.68 5.35 -10.08
N LEU A 88 -40.55 4.35 -9.91
CA LEU A 88 -40.23 2.94 -10.19
C LEU A 88 -39.95 2.72 -11.68
N ARG A 89 -40.75 3.32 -12.57
CA ARG A 89 -40.54 3.27 -14.03
C ARG A 89 -39.24 3.96 -14.44
N GLU A 90 -38.93 5.11 -13.86
CA GLU A 90 -37.67 5.83 -14.11
C GLU A 90 -36.45 5.01 -13.65
N LYS A 91 -36.52 4.37 -12.47
CA LYS A 91 -35.48 3.44 -12.00
C LYS A 91 -35.31 2.23 -12.92
N ALA A 92 -36.41 1.64 -13.40
CA ALA A 92 -36.36 0.51 -14.32
C ALA A 92 -35.75 0.89 -15.67
N ALA A 93 -36.11 2.07 -16.21
CA ALA A 93 -35.53 2.60 -17.45
C ALA A 93 -34.03 2.93 -17.29
N ALA A 94 -33.62 3.49 -16.15
CA ALA A 94 -32.20 3.71 -15.85
C ALA A 94 -31.42 2.39 -15.75
N GLY A 95 -32.01 1.34 -15.18
CA GLY A 95 -31.43 -0.01 -15.15
C GLY A 95 -31.20 -0.61 -16.55
N ALA A 96 -32.13 -0.42 -17.47
CA ALA A 96 -31.99 -0.88 -18.87
C ALA A 96 -30.81 -0.18 -19.59
N ILE A 97 -30.66 1.14 -19.42
CA ILE A 97 -29.53 1.92 -19.95
C ILE A 97 -28.19 1.48 -19.33
N THR A 98 -28.21 1.03 -18.07
CA THR A 98 -27.02 0.51 -17.39
C THR A 98 -26.58 -0.84 -17.96
N THR A 99 -27.53 -1.66 -18.44
CA THR A 99 -27.25 -3.00 -18.96
C THR A 99 -26.53 -2.97 -20.33
N GLU A 100 -26.92 -2.06 -21.23
CA GLU A 100 -26.21 -1.83 -22.49
C GLU A 100 -24.81 -1.24 -22.27
N LYS A 101 -24.65 -0.30 -21.31
CA LYS A 101 -23.33 0.22 -20.93
C LYS A 101 -22.42 -0.86 -20.35
N ILE A 102 -22.96 -1.74 -19.49
CA ILE A 102 -22.21 -2.90 -18.96
C ILE A 102 -21.79 -3.83 -20.09
N SER A 103 -22.67 -4.13 -21.05
CA SER A 103 -22.31 -4.94 -22.22
C SER A 103 -21.18 -4.32 -23.07
N GLY A 104 -21.22 -2.99 -23.25
CA GLY A 104 -20.15 -2.25 -23.94
C GLY A 104 -18.81 -2.31 -23.19
N LEU A 105 -18.84 -2.13 -21.87
CA LEU A 105 -17.64 -2.24 -21.02
C LEU A 105 -17.06 -3.67 -21.00
N VAL A 106 -17.90 -4.70 -21.01
CA VAL A 106 -17.45 -6.10 -21.10
C VAL A 106 -16.74 -6.40 -22.42
N LEU A 107 -17.21 -5.84 -23.54
CA LEU A 107 -16.52 -5.97 -24.82
C LEU A 107 -15.18 -5.23 -24.83
N GLN A 108 -15.11 -4.05 -24.23
CA GLN A 108 -13.85 -3.31 -24.08
C GLN A 108 -12.84 -4.04 -23.18
N LEU A 109 -13.30 -4.64 -22.07
CA LEU A 109 -12.46 -5.45 -21.19
C LEU A 109 -11.85 -6.64 -21.94
N LYS A 110 -12.65 -7.38 -22.72
CA LYS A 110 -12.13 -8.48 -23.56
C LYS A 110 -11.09 -8.02 -24.58
N ALA A 111 -11.28 -6.84 -25.19
CA ALA A 111 -10.31 -6.28 -26.13
C ALA A 111 -8.99 -5.91 -25.43
N LEU A 112 -9.07 -5.31 -24.25
CA LEU A 112 -7.91 -4.94 -23.43
C LEU A 112 -7.17 -6.18 -22.89
N GLU A 113 -7.88 -7.23 -22.50
CA GLU A 113 -7.29 -8.50 -22.08
C GLU A 113 -6.46 -9.13 -23.19
N LYS A 114 -6.97 -9.12 -24.43
CA LYS A 114 -6.25 -9.62 -25.60
C LYS A 114 -5.00 -8.80 -25.90
N GLU A 115 -5.08 -7.48 -25.75
CA GLU A 115 -3.92 -6.59 -25.95
C GLU A 115 -2.87 -6.77 -24.86
N LYS A 116 -3.29 -6.98 -23.60
CA LYS A 116 -2.39 -7.33 -22.50
C LYS A 116 -1.63 -8.62 -22.79
N GLU A 117 -2.33 -9.65 -23.27
CA GLU A 117 -1.70 -10.93 -23.64
C GLU A 117 -0.68 -10.76 -24.77
N ARG A 118 -1.01 -9.95 -25.80
CA ARG A 118 -0.07 -9.60 -26.88
C ARG A 118 1.20 -8.94 -26.34
N LEU A 119 1.05 -7.92 -25.49
CA LEU A 119 2.18 -7.19 -24.91
C LEU A 119 3.01 -8.05 -23.96
N GLN A 120 2.40 -8.95 -23.19
CA GLN A 120 3.12 -9.90 -22.34
C GLN A 120 3.97 -10.87 -23.16
N ASN A 121 3.44 -11.35 -24.29
CA ASN A 121 4.19 -12.20 -25.22
C ASN A 121 5.37 -11.45 -25.85
N GLU A 122 5.17 -10.20 -26.29
CA GLU A 122 6.25 -9.35 -26.82
C GLU A 122 7.32 -9.07 -25.76
N LEU A 123 6.93 -8.77 -24.52
CA LEU A 123 7.86 -8.53 -23.42
C LEU A 123 8.70 -9.78 -23.10
N SER A 124 8.07 -10.96 -23.11
CA SER A 124 8.77 -12.23 -22.91
C SER A 124 9.81 -12.49 -24.01
N GLN A 125 9.44 -12.25 -25.27
CA GLN A 125 10.36 -12.35 -26.40
C GLN A 125 11.53 -11.36 -26.28
N GLN A 126 11.25 -10.10 -25.91
CA GLN A 126 12.29 -9.09 -25.70
C GLN A 126 13.25 -9.47 -24.56
N LYS A 127 12.75 -10.03 -23.45
CA LYS A 127 13.59 -10.52 -22.34
C LYS A 127 14.55 -11.62 -22.78
N ILE A 128 14.05 -12.60 -23.55
CA ILE A 128 14.89 -13.68 -24.10
C ILE A 128 15.97 -13.09 -25.02
N MET A 129 15.60 -12.18 -25.92
CA MET A 129 16.54 -11.53 -26.83
C MET A 129 17.61 -10.71 -26.08
N ASN A 130 17.22 -9.99 -25.02
CA ASN A 130 18.15 -9.21 -24.21
C ASN A 130 19.14 -10.12 -23.45
N GLN A 131 18.67 -11.27 -22.97
CA GLN A 131 19.51 -12.27 -22.31
C GLN A 131 20.54 -12.87 -23.29
N ASP A 132 20.12 -13.21 -24.51
CA ASP A 132 21.00 -13.73 -25.55
C ASP A 132 22.07 -12.71 -25.98
N LEU A 133 21.68 -11.44 -26.15
CA LEU A 133 22.62 -10.34 -26.42
C LEU A 133 23.63 -10.16 -25.27
N ARG A 134 23.19 -10.22 -24.01
CA ARG A 134 24.08 -10.14 -22.84
C ARG A 134 25.07 -11.30 -22.80
N GLN A 135 24.62 -12.51 -23.13
CA GLN A 135 25.49 -13.69 -23.22
C GLN A 135 26.52 -13.54 -24.35
N THR A 136 26.09 -13.04 -25.52
CA THR A 136 26.98 -12.75 -26.65
C THR A 136 28.03 -11.71 -26.29
N ILE A 137 27.64 -10.61 -25.63
CA ILE A 137 28.57 -9.58 -25.14
C ILE A 137 29.56 -10.17 -24.13
N SER A 138 29.12 -11.04 -23.24
CA SER A 138 29.99 -11.72 -22.27
C SER A 138 31.04 -12.58 -22.97
N VAL A 139 30.63 -13.41 -23.93
CA VAL A 139 31.54 -14.26 -24.73
C VAL A 139 32.53 -13.40 -25.52
N GLN A 140 32.05 -12.34 -26.17
CA GLN A 140 32.92 -11.41 -26.91
C GLN A 140 33.93 -10.74 -25.98
N LYS A 141 33.53 -10.26 -24.79
CA LYS A 141 34.44 -9.67 -23.80
C LYS A 141 35.56 -10.64 -23.39
N VAL A 142 35.23 -11.92 -23.16
CA VAL A 142 36.23 -12.95 -22.84
C VAL A 142 37.19 -13.15 -24.03
N GLN A 143 36.68 -13.22 -25.26
CA GLN A 143 37.53 -13.33 -26.45
C GLN A 143 38.45 -12.11 -26.62
N THR A 144 37.94 -10.89 -26.46
CA THR A 144 38.74 -9.66 -26.53
C THR A 144 39.83 -9.66 -25.47
N SER A 145 39.52 -10.02 -24.22
CA SER A 145 40.53 -10.12 -23.15
C SER A 145 41.60 -11.19 -23.45
N THR A 146 41.22 -12.30 -24.10
CA THR A 146 42.15 -13.37 -24.47
C THR A 146 43.06 -12.92 -25.62
N LEU A 147 42.50 -12.20 -26.60
CA LEU A 147 43.26 -11.60 -27.69
C LEU A 147 44.19 -10.49 -27.17
N GLU A 148 43.73 -9.63 -26.27
CA GLU A 148 44.55 -8.61 -25.61
C GLU A 148 45.70 -9.22 -24.83
N GLN A 149 45.46 -10.29 -24.05
CA GLN A 149 46.52 -11.06 -23.39
C GLN A 149 47.50 -11.69 -24.37
N THR A 150 47.01 -12.16 -25.53
CA THR A 150 47.86 -12.73 -26.58
C THR A 150 48.71 -11.66 -27.27
N VAL A 151 48.14 -10.50 -27.56
CA VAL A 151 48.85 -9.34 -28.11
C VAL A 151 49.89 -8.80 -27.13
N THR A 152 49.56 -8.79 -25.83
CA THR A 152 50.49 -8.40 -24.77
C THR A 152 51.63 -9.41 -24.67
N LYS A 153 51.33 -10.71 -24.66
CA LYS A 153 52.34 -11.78 -24.74
C LYS A 153 53.21 -11.72 -25.99
N ILE A 154 52.69 -11.28 -27.14
CA ILE A 154 53.47 -11.11 -28.38
C ILE A 154 54.34 -9.84 -28.30
N LYS A 155 53.85 -8.75 -27.71
CA LYS A 155 54.63 -7.54 -27.43
C LYS A 155 55.76 -7.81 -26.43
N ASP A 156 55.50 -8.63 -25.43
CA ASP A 156 56.48 -9.01 -24.41
C ASP A 156 57.47 -10.03 -24.97
N LYS A 157 57.03 -10.98 -25.82
CA LYS A 157 57.92 -11.89 -26.57
C LYS A 157 58.87 -11.20 -27.56
N ASN A 158 58.54 -10.00 -28.02
CA ASN A 158 59.44 -9.20 -28.87
C ASN A 158 60.43 -8.35 -28.04
N LYS A 159 60.35 -8.36 -26.70
CA LYS A 159 61.25 -7.59 -25.82
C LYS A 159 62.23 -8.43 -25.01
N GLU A 160 62.09 -9.75 -24.93
CA GLU A 160 63.00 -10.58 -24.12
C GLU A 160 63.41 -11.87 -24.86
N THR A 161 64.56 -11.79 -25.52
CA THR A 161 65.47 -12.92 -25.75
C THR A 161 66.49 -12.97 -24.60
N ASP A 162 66.25 -13.78 -23.57
CA ASP A 162 67.10 -14.92 -23.15
C ASP A 162 66.59 -15.52 -21.80
N PRO A 163 66.85 -16.82 -21.51
CA PRO A 163 65.95 -17.65 -20.73
C PRO A 163 66.44 -17.94 -19.29
N LEU A 164 65.54 -18.40 -18.42
CA LEU A 164 65.72 -19.61 -17.57
C LEU A 164 64.47 -19.97 -16.73
N GLN A 165 64.00 -21.20 -16.97
CA GLN A 165 63.43 -22.21 -16.04
C GLN A 165 62.02 -22.08 -15.40
N GLN A 166 61.32 -23.23 -15.49
CA GLN A 166 59.98 -23.65 -15.03
C GLN A 166 59.92 -23.93 -13.50
N PRO A 167 58.87 -24.55 -12.88
CA PRO A 167 57.47 -24.85 -13.27
C PRO A 167 56.40 -24.47 -12.19
N ASN A 168 55.11 -24.64 -12.53
CA ASN A 168 53.92 -24.62 -11.64
C ASN A 168 54.02 -25.60 -10.44
N PRO A 169 53.23 -25.37 -9.36
CA PRO A 169 52.10 -26.29 -9.13
C PRO A 169 50.81 -25.66 -8.57
N SER A 170 49.75 -26.47 -8.66
CA SER A 170 48.33 -26.25 -8.33
C SER A 170 47.99 -26.27 -6.81
N PRO A 171 46.70 -26.33 -6.43
CA PRO A 171 45.97 -25.34 -5.64
C PRO A 171 46.04 -25.55 -4.11
N GLN A 172 46.40 -24.51 -3.35
CA GLN A 172 46.25 -24.47 -1.90
C GLN A 172 45.43 -23.23 -1.48
N GLN A 173 44.66 -23.42 -0.41
CA GLN A 173 43.75 -22.47 0.23
C GLN A 173 44.38 -21.06 0.38
N PRO A 174 43.60 -19.97 0.24
CA PRO A 174 44.16 -18.63 0.16
C PRO A 174 44.60 -18.16 1.56
N VAL A 175 45.85 -18.43 1.90
CA VAL A 175 46.66 -17.47 2.64
C VAL A 175 47.46 -16.74 1.57
N ILE A 176 46.99 -15.57 1.14
CA ILE A 176 47.68 -14.78 0.12
C ILE A 176 49.09 -14.46 0.65
N GLN A 177 50.09 -14.94 -0.10
CA GLN A 177 51.52 -14.68 0.09
C GLN A 177 51.79 -13.16 0.26
N GLY A 178 52.52 -12.81 1.32
CA GLY A 178 53.27 -11.54 1.38
C GLY A 178 52.96 -10.61 2.56
N MET A 179 51.82 -10.73 3.23
CA MET A 179 51.54 -9.94 4.44
C MET A 179 51.79 -10.74 5.72
N VAL A 180 52.72 -10.28 6.54
CA VAL A 180 52.92 -10.80 7.90
C VAL A 180 51.68 -10.46 8.71
N GLU A 181 51.00 -11.48 9.24
CA GLU A 181 49.83 -11.28 10.11
C GLU A 181 50.21 -10.42 11.34
N PRO A 182 49.49 -9.30 11.59
CA PRO A 182 49.76 -8.42 12.72
C PRO A 182 49.63 -9.12 14.08
N GLY A 183 50.42 -8.68 15.07
CA GLY A 183 50.40 -9.26 16.42
C GLY A 183 49.01 -9.26 17.07
N TRP A 184 48.24 -8.17 16.90
CA TRP A 184 46.89 -8.07 17.45
C TRP A 184 45.91 -9.11 16.86
N MET A 185 46.10 -9.54 15.61
CA MET A 185 45.25 -10.55 14.96
C MET A 185 45.58 -11.94 15.52
N LYS A 186 46.88 -12.24 15.69
CA LYS A 186 47.35 -13.48 16.34
C LYS A 186 46.83 -13.60 17.76
N ASP A 187 46.89 -12.51 18.53
CA ASP A 187 46.40 -12.49 19.91
C ASP A 187 44.89 -12.65 19.97
N TRP A 188 44.16 -12.06 19.02
CA TRP A 188 42.71 -12.24 18.93
C TRP A 188 42.30 -13.67 18.58
N ARG A 189 42.96 -14.32 17.60
CA ARG A 189 42.69 -15.71 17.20
C ARG A 189 42.87 -16.73 18.34
N LYS A 190 43.73 -16.43 19.32
CA LYS A 190 43.97 -17.28 20.50
C LYS A 190 42.88 -17.14 21.58
N LYS A 191 42.01 -16.13 21.51
CA LYS A 191 40.95 -15.94 22.51
C LYS A 191 39.88 -17.01 22.35
N THR A 192 39.37 -17.52 23.47
CA THR A 192 38.25 -18.48 23.50
C THR A 192 36.95 -17.90 22.92
N THR A 193 36.82 -16.58 22.86
CA THR A 193 35.67 -15.87 22.26
C THR A 193 35.81 -15.67 20.75
N PHE A 194 36.97 -16.00 20.16
CA PHE A 194 37.31 -15.67 18.77
C PHE A 194 36.24 -16.11 17.78
N GLU A 195 35.72 -17.32 17.89
CA GLU A 195 34.72 -17.86 16.94
C GLU A 195 33.46 -16.97 16.88
N LYS A 196 32.95 -16.53 18.03
CA LYS A 196 31.77 -15.66 18.11
C LYS A 196 32.08 -14.26 17.61
N ASP A 197 33.22 -13.72 18.02
CA ASP A 197 33.66 -12.38 17.65
C ASP A 197 33.90 -12.31 16.12
N ALA A 198 34.58 -13.31 15.55
CA ALA A 198 34.84 -13.44 14.12
C ALA A 198 33.56 -13.63 13.32
N GLU A 199 32.57 -14.36 13.85
CA GLU A 199 31.30 -14.53 13.16
C GLU A 199 30.49 -13.23 13.07
N ILE A 200 30.44 -12.44 14.15
CA ILE A 200 29.82 -11.11 14.11
C ILE A 200 30.52 -10.22 13.07
N LEU A 201 31.86 -10.23 13.06
CA LEU A 201 32.65 -9.46 12.09
C LEU A 201 32.37 -9.92 10.65
N ARG A 202 32.25 -11.25 10.43
CA ARG A 202 31.91 -11.83 9.13
C ARG A 202 30.53 -11.40 8.67
N VAL A 203 29.53 -11.45 9.55
CA VAL A 203 28.17 -11.00 9.22
C VAL A 203 28.18 -9.53 8.79
N ILE A 204 28.78 -8.64 9.58
CA ILE A 204 28.83 -7.20 9.24
C ILE A 204 29.55 -6.98 7.91
N GLY A 205 30.71 -7.60 7.71
CA GLY A 205 31.50 -7.41 6.49
C GLY A 205 30.90 -8.07 5.24
N GLU A 206 30.21 -9.19 5.37
CA GLU A 206 29.62 -9.90 4.24
C GLU A 206 28.29 -9.30 3.81
N THR A 207 27.44 -8.85 4.74
CA THR A 207 26.10 -8.34 4.43
C THR A 207 26.07 -6.82 4.29
N GLY A 208 27.02 -6.11 4.91
CA GLY A 208 26.97 -4.65 5.03
C GLY A 208 25.88 -4.16 6.00
N PHE A 209 25.21 -5.07 6.73
CA PHE A 209 24.17 -4.67 7.70
C PHE A 209 24.79 -3.95 8.88
N SER A 210 24.11 -2.88 9.30
CA SER A 210 24.57 -1.97 10.34
C SER A 210 23.71 -2.04 11.60
N ARG A 211 22.46 -2.48 11.51
CA ARG A 211 21.55 -2.52 12.66
C ARG A 211 21.86 -3.74 13.56
N ARG A 212 22.11 -3.48 14.85
CA ARG A 212 22.50 -4.53 15.83
C ARG A 212 21.52 -5.71 15.92
N PRO A 213 20.18 -5.54 15.99
CA PRO A 213 19.26 -6.67 16.06
C PRO A 213 19.41 -7.65 14.88
N GLU A 214 19.57 -7.14 13.66
CA GLU A 214 19.66 -7.86 12.41
C GLU A 214 20.98 -8.63 12.34
N ILE A 215 22.09 -7.98 12.72
CA ILE A 215 23.41 -8.63 12.86
C ILE A 215 23.32 -9.80 13.85
N ILE A 216 22.68 -9.60 15.01
CA ILE A 216 22.52 -10.64 16.03
C ILE A 216 21.68 -11.79 15.51
N GLN A 217 20.57 -11.53 14.81
CA GLN A 217 19.71 -12.57 14.25
C GLN A 217 20.46 -13.46 13.25
N ILE A 218 21.23 -12.87 12.33
CA ILE A 218 22.00 -13.63 11.33
C ILE A 218 23.11 -14.42 12.00
N ALA A 219 23.88 -13.80 12.90
CA ALA A 219 24.97 -14.47 13.61
C ALA A 219 24.46 -15.62 14.49
N ALA A 220 23.33 -15.42 15.18
CA ALA A 220 22.69 -16.46 15.98
C ALA A 220 22.30 -17.67 15.12
N LYS A 221 21.70 -17.43 13.94
CA LYS A 221 21.34 -18.48 12.99
C LYS A 221 22.57 -19.26 12.51
N ARG A 222 23.65 -18.56 12.14
CA ARG A 222 24.91 -19.20 11.67
C ARG A 222 25.62 -20.00 12.75
N LEU A 223 25.54 -19.58 14.01
CA LEU A 223 26.15 -20.27 15.15
C LEU A 223 25.24 -21.33 15.79
N GLY A 224 24.02 -21.53 15.28
CA GLY A 224 23.03 -22.42 15.88
C GLY A 224 22.67 -22.00 17.32
N LYS A 225 22.60 -20.69 17.60
CA LYS A 225 22.28 -20.11 18.91
C LYS A 225 20.94 -19.40 18.88
N ASN A 226 20.39 -19.17 20.07
CA ASN A 226 19.22 -18.31 20.25
C ASN A 226 19.63 -16.83 20.06
N PRO A 227 18.89 -16.01 19.28
CA PRO A 227 19.14 -14.57 19.15
C PRO A 227 19.16 -13.79 20.46
N ASN A 228 18.44 -14.26 21.49
CA ASN A 228 18.42 -13.65 22.82
C ASN A 228 19.65 -13.99 23.68
N ASN A 229 20.66 -14.64 23.11
CA ASN A 229 21.88 -15.02 23.82
C ASN A 229 22.75 -13.78 24.11
N THR A 230 22.95 -13.49 25.40
CA THR A 230 23.80 -12.38 25.87
C THR A 230 25.23 -12.48 25.35
N ALA A 231 25.75 -13.69 25.05
CA ALA A 231 27.10 -13.86 24.54
C ALA A 231 27.35 -13.19 23.17
N LEU A 232 26.31 -12.98 22.35
CA LEU A 232 26.41 -12.24 21.08
C LEU A 232 26.46 -10.73 21.32
N VAL A 233 25.73 -10.26 22.33
CA VAL A 233 25.82 -8.88 22.81
C VAL A 233 27.22 -8.60 23.35
N ASP A 234 27.77 -9.51 24.15
CA ASP A 234 29.11 -9.37 24.70
C ASP A 234 30.17 -9.41 23.59
N ALA A 235 29.94 -10.18 22.51
CA ALA A 235 30.83 -10.19 21.35
C ALA A 235 30.89 -8.82 20.67
N ILE A 236 29.73 -8.18 20.46
CA ILE A 236 29.67 -6.82 19.92
C ILE A 236 30.41 -5.84 20.85
N ASN A 237 30.17 -5.90 22.16
CA ASN A 237 30.84 -5.01 23.13
C ASN A 237 32.37 -5.19 23.13
N ARG A 238 32.87 -6.43 22.96
CA ARG A 238 34.32 -6.71 22.83
C ARG A 238 34.92 -6.17 21.52
N LEU A 239 34.17 -6.29 20.42
CA LEU A 239 34.60 -5.80 19.10
C LEU A 239 34.62 -4.27 19.04
N ASP A 240 33.61 -3.63 19.64
CA ASP A 240 33.46 -2.16 19.77
C ASP A 240 34.52 -1.59 20.71
N GLY A 241 34.84 -2.37 21.74
CA GLY A 241 35.94 -2.10 22.65
C GLY A 241 35.57 -1.16 23.79
N GLY A 242 34.49 -1.51 24.49
CA GLY A 242 33.96 -0.79 25.66
C GLY A 242 34.96 -0.44 26.76
N GLU A 243 34.48 0.30 27.77
CA GLU A 243 35.20 1.15 28.74
C GLU A 243 36.48 0.60 29.40
N GLU A 244 36.69 -0.71 29.42
CA GLU A 244 37.94 -1.34 29.90
C GLU A 244 38.97 -1.45 28.77
N GLU A 245 39.65 -0.35 28.41
CA GLU A 245 40.95 -0.14 27.70
C GLU A 245 41.71 -1.30 26.96
N LYS A 246 41.06 -2.37 26.50
CA LYS A 246 41.64 -3.56 25.82
C LYS A 246 40.75 -4.11 24.70
N GLY A 247 39.79 -3.32 24.24
CA GLY A 247 38.93 -3.68 23.13
C GLY A 247 39.65 -3.74 21.78
N LEU A 248 39.16 -4.57 20.86
CA LEU A 248 39.82 -4.74 19.55
C LEU A 248 39.58 -3.53 18.62
N LYS A 249 38.52 -2.74 18.87
CA LYS A 249 38.05 -1.60 18.06
C LYS A 249 37.91 -1.97 16.58
N LEU A 250 37.29 -3.13 16.32
CA LEU A 250 37.02 -3.63 14.97
C LEU A 250 35.67 -3.14 14.45
N VAL A 251 34.75 -2.80 15.35
CA VAL A 251 33.50 -2.13 15.02
C VAL A 251 33.43 -0.82 15.78
N GLU A 252 32.60 0.09 15.30
CA GLU A 252 32.28 1.33 16.00
C GLU A 252 30.79 1.62 15.88
N ARG A 253 30.25 2.37 16.85
CA ARG A 253 28.88 2.84 16.83
C ARG A 253 28.78 4.14 16.03
N VAL A 254 27.74 4.26 15.22
CA VAL A 254 27.42 5.55 14.58
C VAL A 254 26.83 6.49 15.65
N GLU A 255 27.45 7.65 15.80
CA GLU A 255 27.01 8.72 16.70
C GLU A 255 26.21 9.80 15.95
N GLY A 256 25.76 10.82 16.67
CA GLY A 256 25.08 11.98 16.08
C GLY A 256 23.56 11.87 15.98
N PHE A 257 22.95 10.91 16.68
CA PHE A 257 21.49 10.82 16.76
C PHE A 257 20.91 11.93 17.66
N GLU A 258 20.00 12.73 17.12
CA GLU A 258 19.17 13.69 17.84
C GLU A 258 18.24 12.94 18.80
N LYS A 259 18.19 13.38 20.07
CA LYS A 259 17.26 12.82 21.07
C LYS A 259 15.82 13.30 20.88
N GLN A 260 15.61 14.35 20.10
CA GLN A 260 14.32 15.04 19.95
C GLN A 260 13.78 14.85 18.52
N GLY A 261 12.47 14.63 18.37
CA GLY A 261 11.83 14.49 17.05
C GLY A 261 11.90 13.09 16.42
N PHE A 262 12.54 12.12 17.07
CA PHE A 262 12.56 10.72 16.66
C PHE A 262 12.09 9.81 17.80
N ASP A 263 10.78 9.54 17.89
CA ASP A 263 10.29 8.42 18.72
C ASP A 263 9.91 7.30 17.77
N LEU A 264 10.76 6.28 17.74
CA LEU A 264 10.33 4.95 17.34
C LEU A 264 9.76 4.15 18.54
N GLY A 265 9.50 4.80 19.68
CA GLY A 265 9.09 4.13 20.92
C GLY A 265 10.12 3.09 21.40
N GLY A 266 10.95 3.47 22.37
CA GLY A 266 12.01 2.63 22.92
C GLY A 266 13.43 3.10 22.54
N ALA A 267 14.44 2.34 22.96
CA ALA A 267 15.83 2.67 22.65
C ALA A 267 16.13 2.51 21.16
N LEU A 268 16.81 3.50 20.57
CA LEU A 268 17.23 3.44 19.17
C LEU A 268 18.09 2.21 18.90
N PRO A 269 17.91 1.54 17.75
CA PRO A 269 18.79 0.45 17.37
C PRO A 269 20.21 0.99 17.27
N ILE A 270 21.16 0.29 17.91
CA ILE A 270 22.57 0.62 17.80
C ILE A 270 22.99 0.33 16.35
N ILE A 271 23.50 1.35 15.69
CA ILE A 271 24.06 1.26 14.34
C ILE A 271 25.56 1.03 14.47
N LEU A 272 26.05 -0.02 13.83
CA LEU A 272 27.42 -0.50 13.86
C LEU A 272 28.02 -0.45 12.46
N ARG A 273 29.30 -0.15 12.35
CA ARG A 273 30.08 -0.33 11.12
C ARG A 273 31.49 -0.81 11.43
N LEU A 274 32.16 -1.38 10.42
CA LEU A 274 33.55 -1.78 10.55
C LEU A 274 34.46 -0.56 10.58
N THR A 275 35.37 -0.51 11.55
CA THR A 275 36.52 0.41 11.50
C THR A 275 37.48 -0.04 10.41
N GLU A 276 38.48 0.77 10.05
CA GLU A 276 39.53 0.34 9.12
C GLU A 276 40.27 -0.93 9.61
N LYS A 277 40.50 -1.03 10.92
CA LYS A 277 41.05 -2.23 11.54
C LYS A 277 40.10 -3.42 11.44
N GLY A 278 38.80 -3.20 11.57
CA GLY A 278 37.75 -4.20 11.34
C GLY A 278 37.69 -4.70 9.90
N LYS A 279 37.80 -3.80 8.92
CA LYS A 279 37.87 -4.15 7.49
C LYS A 279 39.11 -5.00 7.20
N GLN A 280 40.26 -4.63 7.78
CA GLN A 280 41.49 -5.43 7.70
C GLN A 280 41.31 -6.82 8.33
N ALA A 281 40.70 -6.90 9.52
CA ALA A 281 40.39 -8.16 10.18
C ALA A 281 39.46 -9.04 9.33
N TYR A 282 38.39 -8.47 8.76
CA TYR A 282 37.47 -9.18 7.87
C TYR A 282 38.20 -9.74 6.64
N TRP A 283 39.03 -8.93 5.99
CA TRP A 283 39.83 -9.36 4.85
C TRP A 283 40.78 -10.49 5.22
N MET A 284 41.45 -10.43 6.39
CA MET A 284 42.31 -11.52 6.89
C MET A 284 41.55 -12.80 7.26
N LEU A 285 40.25 -12.73 7.52
CA LEU A 285 39.40 -13.90 7.80
C LEU A 285 38.83 -14.55 6.55
N THR A 286 38.58 -13.76 5.49
CA THR A 286 37.76 -14.17 4.36
C THR A 286 38.50 -14.14 3.01
N GLY A 287 39.57 -13.36 2.90
CA GLY A 287 40.25 -13.08 1.64
C GLY A 287 39.52 -12.07 0.74
N THR A 288 38.43 -11.48 1.21
CA THR A 288 37.58 -10.55 0.44
C THR A 288 37.43 -9.21 1.13
N ASN A 289 37.19 -8.15 0.36
CA ASN A 289 36.84 -6.84 0.93
C ASN A 289 35.41 -6.88 1.48
N PRO A 290 35.14 -6.20 2.60
CA PRO A 290 33.78 -6.12 3.14
C PRO A 290 32.87 -5.29 2.24
N GLN A 291 31.58 -5.63 2.23
CA GLN A 291 30.53 -4.81 1.66
C GLN A 291 30.46 -3.44 2.34
N GLU A 292 30.04 -2.43 1.59
CA GLU A 292 29.77 -1.11 2.15
C GLU A 292 28.63 -1.18 3.18
N CYS A 293 28.81 -0.50 4.31
CA CYS A 293 27.78 -0.36 5.33
C CYS A 293 26.53 0.28 4.74
N GLU A 294 25.37 -0.37 4.90
CA GLU A 294 24.10 0.10 4.36
C GLU A 294 23.74 1.52 4.84
N PHE A 295 24.09 1.86 6.08
CA PHE A 295 23.88 3.18 6.65
C PHE A 295 24.79 4.22 6.00
N ASP A 296 26.08 3.92 5.83
CA ASP A 296 27.04 4.83 5.19
C ASP A 296 26.68 5.07 3.71
N ARG A 297 26.13 4.06 3.03
CA ARG A 297 25.61 4.20 1.67
C ARG A 297 24.41 5.14 1.63
N LEU A 298 23.48 5.01 2.58
CA LEU A 298 22.23 5.78 2.56
C LEU A 298 22.35 7.19 3.09
N ILE A 299 23.15 7.45 4.12
CA ILE A 299 23.31 8.78 4.70
C ILE A 299 23.84 9.80 3.67
N LYS A 300 24.53 9.36 2.62
CA LYS A 300 24.95 10.22 1.48
C LYS A 300 23.79 10.86 0.74
N HIS A 301 22.60 10.26 0.82
CA HIS A 301 21.38 10.71 0.13
C HIS A 301 20.36 11.34 1.08
N HIS A 302 20.58 11.29 2.39
CA HIS A 302 19.61 11.72 3.38
C HIS A 302 20.19 12.79 4.31
N LYS A 303 19.31 13.62 4.87
CA LYS A 303 19.74 14.83 5.60
C LYS A 303 20.28 14.53 6.99
N THR A 304 19.80 13.48 7.64
CA THR A 304 20.07 13.21 9.06
C THR A 304 20.14 11.70 9.38
N PRO A 305 20.85 11.31 10.46
CA PRO A 305 20.95 9.93 10.90
C PRO A 305 19.61 9.24 11.15
N GLU A 306 18.65 9.92 11.78
CA GLU A 306 17.36 9.30 12.10
C GLU A 306 16.45 9.20 10.87
N HIS A 307 16.60 10.08 9.88
CA HIS A 307 15.87 9.96 8.61
C HIS A 307 16.41 8.78 7.81
N THR A 308 17.73 8.58 7.83
CA THR A 308 18.39 7.40 7.27
C THR A 308 17.94 6.12 7.97
N LEU A 309 17.85 6.12 9.29
CA LEU A 309 17.36 4.99 10.06
C LEU A 309 15.88 4.67 9.75
N LEU A 310 15.02 5.70 9.66
CA LEU A 310 13.62 5.48 9.30
C LEU A 310 13.51 4.88 7.90
N ASN A 311 14.33 5.34 6.94
CA ASN A 311 14.39 4.76 5.60
C ASN A 311 14.78 3.28 5.62
N LEU A 312 15.78 2.89 6.41
CA LEU A 312 16.15 1.48 6.59
C LEU A 312 14.99 0.65 7.13
N ILE A 313 14.30 1.15 8.15
CA ILE A 313 13.15 0.47 8.76
C ILE A 313 12.00 0.31 7.76
N VAL A 314 11.72 1.33 6.95
CA VAL A 314 10.66 1.26 5.93
C VAL A 314 11.01 0.20 4.88
N ARG A 315 12.27 0.10 4.47
CA ARG A 315 12.74 -0.94 3.53
C ARG A 315 12.57 -2.33 4.11
N ASP A 316 12.92 -2.52 5.38
CA ASP A 316 12.73 -3.81 6.07
C ASP A 316 11.25 -4.17 6.14
N GLN A 317 10.37 -3.21 6.47
CA GLN A 317 8.93 -3.47 6.52
C GLN A 317 8.31 -3.77 5.16
N LEU A 318 8.76 -3.09 4.10
CA LEU A 318 8.38 -3.41 2.73
C LEU A 318 8.74 -4.86 2.38
N ALA A 319 9.95 -5.28 2.73
CA ALA A 319 10.43 -6.65 2.52
C ALA A 319 9.67 -7.68 3.38
N ASP A 320 9.47 -7.40 4.67
CA ASP A 320 8.83 -8.29 5.64
C ASP A 320 7.34 -8.52 5.37
N ILE A 321 6.62 -7.47 4.96
CA ILE A 321 5.21 -7.59 4.57
C ILE A 321 5.07 -8.40 3.28
N GLY A 322 6.07 -8.32 2.39
CA GLY A 322 6.06 -8.95 1.09
C GLY A 322 5.16 -8.22 0.09
N GLY A 323 5.32 -8.56 -1.18
CA GLY A 323 4.62 -7.89 -2.28
C GLY A 323 5.23 -6.54 -2.69
N TYR A 324 6.42 -6.21 -2.18
CA TYR A 324 7.18 -5.04 -2.60
C TYR A 324 8.64 -5.39 -2.90
N GLU A 325 9.19 -4.85 -3.98
CA GLU A 325 10.61 -4.95 -4.33
C GLU A 325 11.24 -3.56 -4.24
N VAL A 326 12.14 -3.35 -3.26
CA VAL A 326 12.86 -2.07 -3.13
C VAL A 326 13.95 -1.96 -4.19
N LEU A 327 13.91 -0.90 -4.99
CA LEU A 327 14.94 -0.62 -5.99
C LEU A 327 16.09 0.16 -5.35
N LEU A 328 17.30 -0.39 -5.46
CA LEU A 328 18.52 0.29 -5.02
C LEU A 328 18.94 1.40 -5.99
N ASP A 329 18.72 1.17 -7.29
CA ASP A 329 18.95 2.13 -8.36
C ASP A 329 17.61 2.73 -8.79
N ALA A 330 17.25 3.86 -8.19
CA ALA A 330 16.03 4.58 -8.53
C ALA A 330 16.15 5.24 -9.93
N PRO A 331 15.07 5.24 -10.74
CA PRO A 331 15.06 6.01 -11.98
C PRO A 331 15.13 7.51 -11.67
N ASP A 332 15.88 8.25 -12.49
CA ASP A 332 15.93 9.70 -12.44
C ASP A 332 14.53 10.27 -12.76
N LEU A 333 13.88 10.88 -11.77
CA LEU A 333 12.67 11.68 -12.00
C LEU A 333 13.08 13.11 -12.32
N THR A 334 12.62 13.63 -13.45
CA THR A 334 12.86 15.01 -13.85
C THR A 334 11.54 15.78 -13.81
N LEU A 335 11.53 16.88 -13.07
CA LEU A 335 10.40 17.80 -12.98
C LEU A 335 10.23 18.58 -14.29
N PRO A 336 9.06 19.17 -14.57
CA PRO A 336 8.82 19.94 -15.79
C PRO A 336 9.79 21.11 -16.02
N ASN A 337 10.41 21.62 -14.95
CA ASN A 337 11.42 22.68 -14.98
C ASN A 337 12.86 22.16 -15.22
N GLY A 338 13.05 20.86 -15.42
CA GLY A 338 14.36 20.22 -15.60
C GLY A 338 15.09 19.87 -14.30
N GLU A 339 14.52 20.18 -13.12
CA GLU A 339 15.10 19.81 -11.83
C GLU A 339 14.96 18.31 -11.58
N LYS A 340 15.98 17.67 -11.00
CA LYS A 340 15.91 16.27 -10.59
C LYS A 340 15.17 16.15 -9.26
N PHE A 341 14.22 15.21 -9.22
CA PHE A 341 13.55 14.78 -8.01
C PHE A 341 14.08 13.41 -7.60
N VAL A 342 14.52 13.29 -6.35
CA VAL A 342 15.06 12.04 -5.80
C VAL A 342 14.17 11.63 -4.64
N PRO A 343 13.33 10.59 -4.81
CA PRO A 343 12.51 10.06 -3.73
C PRO A 343 13.37 9.37 -2.68
N ASP A 344 12.87 9.30 -1.45
CA ASP A 344 13.56 8.63 -0.34
C ASP A 344 13.69 7.11 -0.57
N ILE A 345 12.60 6.48 -1.04
CA ILE A 345 12.55 5.05 -1.39
C ILE A 345 11.80 4.89 -2.70
N VAL A 346 12.30 4.00 -3.55
CA VAL A 346 11.58 3.50 -4.72
C VAL A 346 11.32 2.02 -4.54
N ALA A 347 10.07 1.60 -4.73
CA ALA A 347 9.68 0.20 -4.67
C ALA A 347 8.72 -0.16 -5.79
N VAL A 348 8.70 -1.42 -6.22
CA VAL A 348 7.70 -1.96 -7.13
C VAL A 348 6.66 -2.73 -6.31
N ASP A 349 5.38 -2.41 -6.46
CA ASP A 349 4.30 -3.24 -5.93
C ASP A 349 4.16 -4.49 -6.80
N SER A 350 4.53 -5.66 -6.26
CA SER A 350 4.53 -6.91 -7.01
C SER A 350 3.14 -7.35 -7.47
N ASN A 351 2.06 -6.80 -6.88
CA ASN A 351 0.69 -7.15 -7.27
C ASN A 351 0.21 -6.35 -8.48
N SER A 352 0.60 -5.07 -8.59
CA SER A 352 0.16 -4.18 -9.66
C SER A 352 1.24 -3.84 -10.69
N ASP A 353 2.51 -4.19 -10.42
CA ASP A 353 3.69 -3.75 -11.17
C ASP A 353 3.85 -2.21 -11.17
N ASP A 354 3.21 -1.51 -10.23
CA ASP A 354 3.33 -0.06 -10.09
C ASP A 354 4.63 0.31 -9.39
N LEU A 355 5.29 1.32 -9.95
CA LEU A 355 6.43 1.98 -9.31
C LEU A 355 5.95 2.98 -8.25
N LEU A 356 6.37 2.75 -7.01
CA LEU A 356 6.04 3.54 -5.84
C LEU A 356 7.21 4.47 -5.51
N PHE A 357 6.95 5.77 -5.50
CA PHE A 357 7.88 6.80 -5.03
C PHE A 357 7.47 7.21 -3.62
N ILE A 358 8.19 6.71 -2.63
CA ILE A 358 7.82 6.79 -1.22
C ILE A 358 8.66 7.87 -0.56
N GLU A 359 7.98 8.84 0.05
CA GLU A 359 8.59 9.87 0.87
C GLU A 359 8.55 9.47 2.34
N VAL A 360 9.69 9.58 3.02
CA VAL A 360 9.83 9.21 4.42
C VAL A 360 9.93 10.48 5.26
N GLU A 361 8.96 10.71 6.13
CA GLU A 361 8.86 11.95 6.89
C GLU A 361 8.92 11.73 8.40
N ARG A 362 9.57 12.67 9.08
CA ARG A 362 9.63 12.71 10.55
C ARG A 362 8.99 13.97 11.08
N TYR A 363 8.54 13.92 12.32
CA TYR A 363 8.10 15.12 13.00
C TYR A 363 9.30 16.03 13.30
N THR A 364 9.40 17.12 12.54
CA THR A 364 10.37 18.20 12.75
C THR A 364 9.66 19.51 12.49
N ASP A 365 9.97 20.56 13.26
CA ASP A 365 9.43 21.90 13.02
C ASP A 365 10.04 22.48 11.74
N LYS A 366 9.42 22.17 10.59
CA LYS A 366 9.78 22.68 9.28
C LYS A 366 8.90 23.88 8.91
N ASP A 367 9.49 24.79 8.15
CA ASP A 367 8.77 25.94 7.59
C ASP A 367 7.61 25.51 6.69
N ALA A 368 6.45 26.15 6.85
CA ALA A 368 5.22 25.76 6.16
C ALA A 368 5.29 26.01 4.65
N GLU A 369 5.98 27.06 4.20
CA GLU A 369 6.12 27.39 2.79
C GLU A 369 6.99 26.36 2.06
N TYR A 370 8.11 25.98 2.68
CA TYR A 370 8.96 24.89 2.20
C TYR A 370 8.18 23.58 2.02
N ARG A 371 7.26 23.27 2.95
CA ARG A 371 6.44 22.06 2.91
C ARG A 371 5.45 22.05 1.76
N VAL A 372 4.78 23.17 1.52
CA VAL A 372 3.88 23.31 0.35
C VAL A 372 4.63 23.08 -0.95
N GLN A 373 5.81 23.71 -1.11
CA GLN A 373 6.64 23.53 -2.30
C GLN A 373 7.10 22.08 -2.46
N LYS A 374 7.47 21.40 -1.37
CA LYS A 374 7.84 19.97 -1.40
C LYS A 374 6.71 19.12 -1.98
N TRP A 375 5.47 19.26 -1.48
CA TRP A 375 4.35 18.46 -1.95
C TRP A 375 3.96 18.74 -3.39
N GLN A 376 4.08 19.99 -3.84
CA GLN A 376 3.86 20.34 -5.25
C GLN A 376 4.92 19.72 -6.17
N LYS A 377 6.20 19.67 -5.75
CA LYS A 377 7.25 18.97 -6.49
C LYS A 377 6.99 17.46 -6.56
N ILE A 378 6.60 16.83 -5.45
CA ILE A 378 6.24 15.41 -5.43
C ILE A 378 5.06 15.14 -6.36
N TYR A 379 4.01 15.98 -6.29
CA TYR A 379 2.86 15.88 -7.18
C TYR A 379 3.29 15.90 -8.66
N ALA A 380 4.13 16.87 -9.03
CA ALA A 380 4.62 17.02 -10.40
C ALA A 380 5.49 15.83 -10.84
N ALA A 381 6.35 15.31 -9.97
CA ALA A 381 7.22 14.17 -10.29
C ALA A 381 6.47 12.84 -10.42
N THR A 382 5.43 12.65 -9.60
CA THR A 382 4.70 11.37 -9.48
C THR A 382 3.36 11.36 -10.19
N HIS A 383 3.01 12.44 -10.90
CA HIS A 383 1.71 12.65 -11.54
C HIS A 383 0.54 12.45 -10.56
N GLY A 384 0.71 12.94 -9.32
CA GLY A 384 -0.30 12.87 -8.28
C GLY A 384 -0.48 11.51 -7.62
N LYS A 385 0.48 10.58 -7.73
CA LYS A 385 0.52 9.35 -6.92
C LYS A 385 1.44 9.54 -5.71
N ILE A 386 0.86 9.85 -4.56
CA ILE A 386 1.63 10.26 -3.37
C ILE A 386 1.70 9.11 -2.35
N TYR A 387 2.91 8.62 -2.07
CA TYR A 387 3.14 7.62 -1.03
C TYR A 387 3.98 8.23 0.08
N VAL A 388 3.47 8.24 1.31
CA VAL A 388 4.16 8.83 2.45
C VAL A 388 4.17 7.86 3.61
N TYR A 389 5.35 7.71 4.19
CA TYR A 389 5.57 6.95 5.40
C TYR A 389 6.12 7.87 6.49
N CYS A 390 5.62 7.78 7.72
CA CYS A 390 6.16 8.56 8.82
C CYS A 390 6.45 7.79 10.11
N ASP A 391 7.11 8.43 11.06
CA ASP A 391 7.49 7.82 12.33
C ASP A 391 6.27 7.52 13.24
N ARG A 392 5.27 8.42 13.31
CA ARG A 392 4.15 8.30 14.27
C ARG A 392 2.76 8.48 13.68
N SER A 393 1.77 7.85 14.29
CA SER A 393 0.37 7.95 13.87
C SER A 393 -0.21 9.36 14.09
N SER A 394 0.21 10.06 15.16
CA SER A 394 -0.20 11.44 15.45
C SER A 394 0.32 12.44 14.41
N PHE A 395 1.55 12.23 13.92
CA PHE A 395 2.15 13.05 12.87
C PHE A 395 1.53 12.77 11.50
N MET A 396 1.19 11.51 11.20
CA MET A 396 0.50 11.13 9.97
C MET A 396 -0.76 11.98 9.72
N LYS A 397 -1.57 12.23 10.77
CA LYS A 397 -2.76 13.11 10.67
C LYS A 397 -2.40 14.54 10.28
N LYS A 398 -1.31 15.09 10.83
CA LYS A 398 -0.81 16.43 10.47
C LYS A 398 -0.34 16.45 9.02
N LEU A 399 0.43 15.44 8.59
CA LEU A 399 0.89 15.28 7.20
C LEU A 399 -0.27 15.24 6.21
N ILE A 400 -1.33 14.48 6.51
CA ILE A 400 -2.51 14.40 5.66
C ILE A 400 -3.16 15.78 5.51
N GLY A 401 -3.34 16.51 6.62
CA GLY A 401 -3.89 17.87 6.58
C GLY A 401 -3.03 18.84 5.76
N GLU A 402 -1.71 18.75 5.94
CA GLU A 402 -0.73 19.58 5.24
C GLU A 402 -0.71 19.32 3.72
N ILE A 403 -0.71 18.05 3.31
CA ILE A 403 -0.77 17.67 1.89
C ILE A 403 -2.10 18.07 1.27
N ASN A 404 -3.21 17.84 1.97
CA ASN A 404 -4.54 18.26 1.51
C ASN A 404 -4.61 19.77 1.30
N GLN A 405 -3.97 20.56 2.18
CA GLN A 405 -3.91 22.01 2.04
C GLN A 405 -3.00 22.45 0.89
N ALA A 406 -1.81 21.84 0.76
CA ALA A 406 -0.84 22.15 -0.27
C ALA A 406 -1.33 21.82 -1.68
N LEU A 407 -2.13 20.77 -1.81
CA LEU A 407 -2.63 20.22 -3.08
C LEU A 407 -4.13 20.41 -3.26
N LYS A 408 -4.75 21.37 -2.56
CA LYS A 408 -6.20 21.58 -2.55
C LYS A 408 -6.83 21.75 -3.95
N ASP A 409 -6.07 22.29 -4.90
CA ASP A 409 -6.51 22.60 -6.27
C ASP A 409 -6.09 21.51 -7.28
N PHE A 410 -5.49 20.41 -6.81
CA PHE A 410 -5.00 19.31 -7.64
C PHE A 410 -5.81 18.04 -7.42
N HIS A 411 -5.97 17.24 -8.48
CA HIS A 411 -6.47 15.88 -8.36
C HIS A 411 -5.29 14.92 -8.14
N TYR A 412 -5.29 14.21 -7.01
CA TYR A 412 -4.23 13.28 -6.63
C TYR A 412 -4.79 12.12 -5.79
N SER A 413 -4.07 11.01 -5.83
CA SER A 413 -4.25 9.86 -4.93
C SER A 413 -3.14 9.87 -3.88
N SER A 414 -3.45 9.40 -2.67
CA SER A 414 -2.46 9.34 -1.60
C SER A 414 -2.59 8.11 -0.72
N CYS A 415 -1.44 7.53 -0.37
CA CYS A 415 -1.31 6.38 0.50
C CYS A 415 -0.40 6.74 1.67
N PHE A 416 -0.86 6.51 2.89
CA PHE A 416 -0.17 6.86 4.12
C PHE A 416 0.04 5.65 5.01
N SER A 417 1.21 5.60 5.63
CA SER A 417 1.50 4.65 6.69
C SER A 417 2.42 5.27 7.74
N ASN A 418 2.56 4.58 8.88
CA ASN A 418 3.47 4.99 9.93
C ASN A 418 4.06 3.81 10.68
N TYR A 419 5.23 4.03 11.27
CA TYR A 419 5.98 2.98 11.95
C TYR A 419 5.28 2.39 13.16
N GLU A 420 4.72 3.23 14.06
CA GLU A 420 4.03 2.76 15.25
C GLU A 420 2.93 1.74 14.91
N ASP A 421 2.06 2.10 13.97
CA ASP A 421 0.94 1.27 13.56
C ASP A 421 1.40 -0.01 12.83
N VAL A 422 2.34 0.10 11.87
CA VAL A 422 2.82 -1.07 11.11
C VAL A 422 3.55 -2.06 11.99
N LYS A 423 4.39 -1.58 12.93
CA LYS A 423 5.08 -2.40 13.93
C LYS A 423 4.10 -3.19 14.79
N ASN A 424 2.96 -2.59 15.14
CA ASN A 424 1.90 -3.23 15.91
C ASN A 424 0.99 -4.16 15.05
N GLY A 425 1.37 -4.45 13.81
CA GLY A 425 0.65 -5.37 12.94
C GLY A 425 -0.54 -4.77 12.19
N LYS A 426 -0.77 -3.45 12.30
CA LYS A 426 -1.84 -2.79 11.54
C LYS A 426 -1.52 -2.76 10.05
N ARG A 427 -2.52 -3.00 9.22
CA ARG A 427 -2.41 -3.02 7.75
C ARG A 427 -3.57 -2.25 7.12
N GLY A 428 -3.45 -1.94 5.84
CA GLY A 428 -4.56 -1.44 5.03
C GLY A 428 -5.67 -2.48 4.90
N THR A 429 -6.85 -2.06 4.44
CA THR A 429 -8.02 -2.96 4.27
C THR A 429 -7.78 -4.05 3.23
N ASP A 430 -6.84 -3.82 2.32
CA ASP A 430 -6.38 -4.78 1.30
C ASP A 430 -5.16 -5.60 1.76
N GLY A 431 -4.79 -5.52 3.04
CA GLY A 431 -3.60 -6.18 3.59
C GLY A 431 -2.28 -5.49 3.28
N SER A 432 -2.30 -4.39 2.49
CA SER A 432 -1.08 -3.64 2.14
C SER A 432 -0.47 -2.91 3.36
N MET A 433 0.75 -2.41 3.21
CA MET A 433 1.38 -1.58 4.23
C MET A 433 0.69 -0.22 4.42
N TRP A 434 -0.14 0.20 3.47
CA TRP A 434 -0.75 1.52 3.39
C TRP A 434 -2.04 1.57 4.21
N ILE A 435 -1.93 2.06 5.45
CA ILE A 435 -3.02 2.07 6.43
C ILE A 435 -4.16 2.99 6.01
N GLN A 436 -3.86 4.12 5.36
CA GLN A 436 -4.86 5.06 4.90
C GLN A 436 -4.65 5.37 3.42
N LYS A 437 -5.72 5.23 2.64
CA LYS A 437 -5.73 5.51 1.20
C LYS A 437 -6.80 6.54 0.86
N ARG A 438 -6.46 7.44 -0.05
CA ARG A 438 -7.37 8.33 -0.75
C ARG A 438 -7.15 8.09 -2.24
N VAL A 439 -8.21 7.67 -2.93
CA VAL A 439 -8.22 7.44 -4.37
C VAL A 439 -8.80 8.65 -5.06
#